data_AF-A0A366JGG2-F1
#
_entry.id   AF-A0A366JGG2-F1
#
_cell.length_a   1.000
_cell.length_b   1.000
_cell.length_c   1.000
_cell.angle_alpha   90.00
_cell.angle_beta   90.00
_cell.angle_gamma   90.00
#
_symmetry.space_group_name_H-M   'P 1'
#
loop_
_entity.id
_entity.type
_entity.pdbx_description
1 polymer ?
#
loop_
_entity_poly.entity_id
_entity_poly.type
_entity_poly.pdbx_seq_one_letter_code
_entity_poly.pdbx_strand_id
1 'polypeptide(L)' 'MANQEIVIYHGKEYIIVHQYDSGYVEIRNPKNRRIELVHQSELTRLKQS' A
#
# COMPACT_ATOMS: atom_id res chain seq x y z
N MET A 1 -13.86 -7.83 -10.52
CA MET A 1 -12.64 -7.01 -10.62
C MET A 1 -12.13 -6.83 -9.21
N ALA A 2 -10.89 -7.22 -8.89
CA ALA A 2 -10.37 -7.07 -7.54
C ALA A 2 -10.20 -5.58 -7.23
N ASN A 3 -10.91 -5.06 -6.23
CA ASN A 3 -10.71 -3.71 -5.73
C ASN A 3 -9.34 -3.66 -5.05
N GLN A 4 -8.32 -3.23 -5.79
CA GLN A 4 -6.98 -3.04 -5.25
C GLN A 4 -6.99 -1.80 -4.37
N GLU A 5 -6.62 -1.96 -3.10
CA GLU A 5 -6.54 -0.86 -2.14
C GLU A 5 -5.33 0.04 -2.48
N ILE A 6 -5.59 1.34 -2.70
CA ILE A 6 -4.57 2.35 -2.99
C ILE A 6 -4.22 3.09 -1.69
N VAL A 7 -2.92 3.23 -1.44
CA VAL A 7 -2.36 3.93 -0.28
C VAL A 7 -1.31 4.94 -0.71
N ILE A 8 -1.07 5.96 0.12
CA ILE A 8 0.01 6.91 -0.06
C ILE A 8 1.16 6.56 0.88
N TYR A 9 2.37 6.45 0.32
CA TYR A 9 3.63 6.29 1.03
C TYR A 9 4.63 7.31 0.51
N HIS A 10 5.21 8.13 1.40
CA HIS A 10 6.07 9.28 1.06
C HIS A 10 5.53 10.16 -0.09
N GLY A 11 4.23 10.45 -0.08
CA GLY A 11 3.58 11.32 -1.06
C GLY A 11 3.37 10.70 -2.45
N LYS A 12 3.57 9.38 -2.61
CA LYS A 12 3.33 8.65 -3.86
C LYS A 12 2.28 7.55 -3.65
N GLU A 13 1.54 7.24 -4.71
CA GLU A 13 0.54 6.17 -4.70
C GLU A 13 1.18 4.79 -4.88
N TYR A 14 0.71 3.86 -4.06
CA TYR A 14 1.06 2.45 -4.10
C TYR A 14 -0.20 1.58 -3.97
N ILE A 15 -0.08 0.34 -4.39
CA ILE A 15 -1.11 -0.68 -4.25
C ILE A 15 -0.71 -1.63 -3.12
N ILE A 16 -1.62 -1.93 -2.21
CA ILE A 16 -1.40 -2.99 -1.22
C ILE A 16 -1.40 -4.35 -1.93
N VAL A 17 -0.35 -5.14 -1.69
CA VAL A 17 -0.21 -6.51 -2.18
C VAL A 17 -0.60 -7.50 -1.08
N HIS A 18 -0.13 -7.27 0.14
CA HIS A 18 -0.37 -8.15 1.28
C HIS A 18 -0.31 -7.37 2.60
N GLN A 19 -1.13 -7.75 3.58
CA GLN A 19 -1.13 -7.21 4.94
C GLN A 19 -0.85 -8.35 5.90
N TYR A 20 0.15 -8.18 6.77
CA TYR A 20 0.51 -9.16 7.78
C TYR A 20 -0.13 -8.80 9.12
N ASP A 21 -0.40 -9.83 9.94
CA ASP A 21 -0.90 -9.65 11.31
C ASP A 21 0.08 -8.88 12.21
N SER A 22 1.36 -8.80 11.82
CA SER A 22 2.40 -8.02 12.50
C SER A 22 2.25 -6.50 12.34
N GLY A 23 1.30 -6.04 11.50
CA GLY A 23 1.12 -4.62 11.17
C GLY A 23 2.01 -4.14 10.00
N TYR A 24 2.81 -5.03 9.42
CA TYR A 24 3.55 -4.73 8.19
C TYR A 24 2.69 -4.98 6.95
N VAL A 25 3.02 -4.27 5.87
CA VAL A 25 2.28 -4.29 4.60
C VAL A 25 3.26 -4.30 3.43
N GLU A 26 3.07 -5.21 2.50
CA GLU A 26 3.74 -5.15 1.19
C GLU A 26 2.97 -4.20 0.29
N ILE A 27 3.67 -3.17 -0.20
CA ILE A 27 3.15 -2.21 -1.15
C ILE A 27 3.91 -2.30 -2.46
N ARG A 28 3.21 -2.14 -3.58
CA ARG A 28 3.81 -2.19 -4.92
C ARG A 28 3.60 -0.87 -5.65
N ASN A 29 4.69 -0.35 -6.19
CA ASN A 29 4.64 0.81 -7.05
C ASN A 29 4.05 0.40 -8.42
N PRO A 30 2.96 1.04 -8.89
CA PRO A 30 2.32 0.67 -10.15
C PRO A 30 3.21 0.96 -11.38
N LYS A 31 4.16 1.88 -11.28
CA LYS A 31 5.00 2.33 -12.41
C LYS A 31 6.22 1.45 -12.65
N ASN A 32 6.78 0.82 -11.62
CA ASN A 32 8.06 0.11 -11.74
C ASN A 32 8.11 -1.29 -11.08
N ARG A 33 6.96 -1.86 -10.70
CA ARG A 33 6.83 -3.20 -10.08
C ARG A 33 7.69 -3.43 -8.82
N ARG A 34 8.35 -2.40 -8.27
CA ARG A 34 9.10 -2.50 -7.03
C ARG A 34 8.13 -2.75 -5.88
N ILE A 35 8.49 -3.69 -5.01
CA ILE A 35 7.78 -4.01 -3.77
C ILE A 35 8.58 -3.42 -2.61
N GLU A 36 7.87 -2.84 -1.65
CA GLU A 36 8.41 -2.31 -0.41
C GLU A 36 7.61 -2.90 0.76
N LEU A 37 8.30 -3.26 1.85
CA LEU A 37 7.69 -3.71 3.09
C LEU A 37 7.74 -2.57 4.09
N VAL A 38 6.58 -2.09 4.53
CA VAL A 38 6.46 -0.90 5.39
C VAL A 38 5.49 -1.18 6.53
N HIS A 39 5.55 -0.40 7.61
CA HIS A 39 4.57 -0.51 8.67
C HIS A 39 3.28 0.24 8.29
N GLN A 40 2.10 -0.31 8.64
CA GLN A 40 0.82 0.28 8.26
C GLN A 40 0.60 1.71 8.76
N SER A 41 1.29 2.13 9.83
CA SER A 41 1.23 3.50 10.34
C SER A 41 1.91 4.53 9.44
N GLU A 42 2.74 4.09 8.51
CA GLU A 42 3.42 4.94 7.53
C GLU A 42 2.56 5.19 6.28
N LEU A 43 1.43 4.50 6.17
CA LEU A 43 0.52 4.56 5.04
C LEU A 43 -0.66 5.49 5.32
N THR A 44 -0.97 6.35 4.35
CA THR A 44 -2.24 7.09 4.34
C THR A 44 -3.23 6.36 3.44
N ARG A 45 -4.31 5.82 4.03
CA ARG A 45 -5.41 5.21 3.29
C ARG A 45 -6.36 6.29 2.80
N LEU A 46 -6.64 6.31 1.50
CA LEU A 46 -7.69 7.16 0.95
C LEU A 46 -9.03 6.50 1.31
N LYS A 47 -9.78 7.07 2.26
CA LYS A 47 -11.13 6.61 2.55
C LYS A 47 -11.96 6.75 1.26
N GLN A 48 -12.45 5.64 0.73
CA GLN A 48 -13.49 5.69 -0.30
C GLN A 48 -14.76 6.19 0.39
N SER A 49 -15.09 7.46 0.13
CA SER A 49 -16.36 8.09 0.47
C SER A 49 -17.49 7.59 -0.41
#